data_AF-A0A0F9YUE3-F1
#
_entry.id   AF-A0A0F9YUE3-F1
#
_cell.length_a   1.000
_cell.length_b   1.000
_cell.length_c   1.000
_cell.angle_alpha   90.00
_cell.angle_beta   90.00
_cell.angle_gamma   90.00
#
_symmetry.space_group_name_H-M   'P 1'
#
loop_
_entity.id
_entity.type
_entity.pdbx_description
1 polymer ?
#
loop_
_entity_poly.entity_id
_entity_poly.type
_entity_poly.pdbx_seq_one_letter_code
_entity_poly.pdbx_strand_id
1 'polypeptide(L)'
;MSKTKTARPTPRKKTAGEKAVSFQARVDYVAKALKRGSWGERFDACFDHHDSHQLIAVVMQRAERSPRLKEAIMTSFAVSSWDLVPWHETAAPYADKSARQIGVLAAQARNAGKADFEALFENPEAMLEDAR
;
A
#
# COMPACT_ATOMS: atom_id res chain seq x y z
N MET A 1 31.89 -37.99 -13.69
CA MET A 1 30.84 -37.00 -13.99
C MET A 1 30.54 -36.21 -12.72
N SER A 2 31.16 -35.04 -12.55
CA SER A 2 31.01 -34.20 -11.36
C SER A 2 29.87 -33.21 -11.55
N LYS A 3 28.83 -33.29 -10.70
CA LYS A 3 27.69 -32.36 -10.74
C LYS A 3 28.03 -31.13 -9.89
N THR A 4 28.24 -29.99 -10.55
CA THR A 4 28.45 -28.69 -9.92
C THR A 4 27.15 -28.24 -9.23
N LYS A 5 27.20 -28.03 -7.92
CA LYS A 5 26.07 -27.61 -7.09
C LYS A 5 25.96 -26.08 -7.20
N THR A 6 25.11 -25.58 -8.11
CA THR A 6 24.87 -24.13 -8.24
C THR A 6 24.24 -23.60 -6.95
N ALA A 7 24.97 -22.74 -6.24
CA ALA A 7 24.50 -22.10 -5.03
C ALA A 7 23.27 -21.22 -5.33
N ARG A 8 22.20 -21.41 -4.56
CA ARG A 8 20.98 -20.60 -4.63
C ARG A 8 21.34 -19.16 -4.24
N PRO A 9 21.00 -18.14 -5.04
CA PRO A 9 21.29 -16.76 -4.69
C PRO A 9 20.57 -16.41 -3.38
N THR A 10 21.35 -15.95 -2.40
CA THR A 10 20.83 -15.52 -1.10
C THR A 10 19.98 -14.26 -1.32
N PRO A 11 18.73 -14.20 -0.82
CA PRO A 11 17.92 -13.00 -0.98
C PRO A 11 18.63 -11.82 -0.29
N ARG A 12 18.88 -10.73 -1.04
CA ARG A 12 19.45 -9.48 -0.48
C ARG A 12 18.61 -9.05 0.72
N LYS A 13 19.24 -9.01 1.91
CA LYS A 13 18.64 -8.44 3.11
C LYS A 13 18.51 -6.93 2.88
N LYS A 14 17.31 -6.48 2.50
CA LYS A 14 17.00 -5.04 2.37
C LYS A 14 17.28 -4.33 3.70
N THR A 15 17.87 -3.14 3.64
CA THR A 15 18.19 -2.34 4.83
C THR A 15 16.91 -1.90 5.56
N ALA A 16 17.01 -1.58 6.85
CA ALA A 16 15.83 -1.21 7.65
C ALA A 16 15.06 0.00 7.08
N GLY A 17 15.75 0.91 6.40
CA GLY A 17 15.16 2.03 5.66
C GLY A 17 14.38 1.59 4.41
N GLU A 18 14.94 0.70 3.57
CA GLU A 18 14.24 0.16 2.39
C GLU A 18 12.99 -0.65 2.76
N LYS A 19 12.99 -1.31 3.92
CA LYS A 19 11.82 -2.04 4.41
C LYS A 19 10.68 -1.09 4.73
N ALA A 20 10.93 0.03 5.41
CA ALA A 20 9.89 1.02 5.75
C ALA A 20 9.24 1.64 4.49
N VAL A 21 9.96 1.72 3.38
CA VAL A 21 9.48 2.26 2.10
C VAL A 21 8.73 1.21 1.25
N SER A 22 8.97 -0.08 1.48
CA SER A 22 8.37 -1.12 0.64
C SER A 22 6.86 -1.22 0.87
N PHE A 23 6.08 -1.25 -0.22
CA PHE A 23 4.63 -1.39 -0.21
C PHE A 23 4.15 -2.51 0.72
N GLN A 24 4.77 -3.68 0.61
CA GLN A 24 4.41 -4.85 1.41
C GLN A 24 4.61 -4.62 2.91
N ALA A 25 5.68 -3.95 3.32
CA ALA A 25 5.92 -3.67 4.73
C ALA A 25 4.93 -2.65 5.29
N ARG A 26 4.49 -1.66 4.48
CA ARG A 26 3.42 -0.74 4.87
C ARG A 26 2.09 -1.46 5.05
N VAL A 27 1.72 -2.34 4.11
CA VAL A 27 0.53 -3.21 4.25
C VAL A 27 0.61 -4.05 5.54
N ASP A 28 1.76 -4.67 5.81
CA ASP A 28 1.95 -5.49 7.01
C ASP A 28 1.90 -4.65 8.30
N TYR A 29 2.48 -3.45 8.27
CA TYR A 29 2.45 -2.51 9.38
C TYR A 29 1.02 -2.06 9.69
N VAL A 30 0.27 -1.58 8.69
CA VAL A 30 -1.12 -1.13 8.83
C VAL A 30 -1.99 -2.24 9.39
N ALA A 31 -1.93 -3.45 8.81
CA ALA A 31 -2.70 -4.59 9.30
C ALA A 31 -2.33 -4.97 10.75
N LYS A 32 -1.06 -4.82 11.14
CA LYS A 32 -0.60 -5.08 12.51
C LYS A 32 -1.03 -3.99 13.49
N ALA A 33 -1.00 -2.73 13.07
CA ALA A 33 -1.37 -1.58 13.89
C ALA A 33 -2.88 -1.58 14.18
N LEU A 34 -3.72 -1.83 13.16
CA LEU A 34 -5.17 -2.00 13.32
C LEU A 34 -5.49 -3.10 14.33
N LYS A 35 -4.92 -4.29 14.18
CA LYS A 35 -5.12 -5.41 15.13
C LYS A 35 -4.65 -5.14 16.56
N ARG A 36 -3.77 -4.16 16.75
CA ARG A 36 -3.28 -3.74 18.07
C ARG A 36 -4.15 -2.65 18.70
N GLY A 37 -5.01 -1.98 17.93
CA GLY A 37 -5.79 -0.84 18.42
C GLY A 37 -4.93 0.37 18.77
N SER A 38 -3.68 0.43 18.28
CA SER A 38 -2.74 1.49 18.61
C SER A 38 -1.87 1.82 17.40
N TRP A 39 -1.94 3.07 16.99
CA TRP A 39 -1.19 3.65 15.90
C TRP A 39 -0.91 5.14 16.18
N GLY A 40 0.07 5.69 15.48
CA GLY A 40 0.44 7.12 15.52
C GLY A 40 0.95 7.52 14.14
N GLU A 41 1.67 8.64 14.02
CA GLU A 41 2.05 9.29 12.74
C GLU A 41 2.58 8.35 11.65
N ARG A 42 3.32 7.30 12.03
CA ARG A 42 3.83 6.30 11.08
C ARG A 42 2.73 5.53 10.33
N PHE A 43 1.55 5.42 10.92
CA PHE A 43 0.38 4.83 10.26
C PHE A 43 -0.15 5.74 9.17
N ASP A 44 -0.32 7.02 9.47
CA ASP A 44 -0.80 8.01 8.50
C ASP A 44 0.21 8.15 7.35
N ALA A 45 1.51 8.17 7.67
CA ALA A 45 2.59 8.16 6.68
C ALA A 45 2.57 6.95 5.73
N CYS A 46 1.88 5.86 6.07
CA CYS A 46 1.70 4.75 5.13
C CYS A 46 0.76 5.10 3.97
N PHE A 47 -0.12 6.07 4.14
CA PHE A 47 -1.12 6.50 3.15
C PHE A 47 -0.69 7.76 2.37
N ASP A 48 0.39 8.44 2.76
CA ASP A 48 0.92 9.63 2.06
C ASP A 48 1.56 9.30 0.70
N HIS A 49 1.70 8.03 0.35
CA HIS A 49 2.26 7.61 -0.93
C HIS A 49 1.18 7.49 -2.01
N HIS A 50 1.54 7.72 -3.28
CA HIS A 50 0.67 7.59 -4.46
C HIS A 50 0.03 6.20 -4.66
N ASP A 51 0.42 5.19 -3.87
CA ASP A 51 -0.13 3.83 -3.92
C ASP A 51 -1.02 3.48 -2.70
N SER A 52 -1.55 4.48 -2.01
CA SER A 52 -2.38 4.34 -0.82
C SER A 52 -3.68 3.57 -1.10
N HIS A 53 -4.31 3.77 -2.25
CA HIS A 53 -5.53 3.04 -2.64
C HIS A 53 -5.25 1.53 -2.79
N GLN A 54 -4.12 1.18 -3.40
CA GLN A 54 -3.66 -0.19 -3.54
C GLN A 54 -3.34 -0.80 -2.17
N LEU A 55 -2.78 -0.01 -1.25
CA LEU A 55 -2.52 -0.44 0.11
C LEU A 55 -3.84 -0.80 0.81
N ILE A 56 -4.83 0.10 0.75
CA ILE A 56 -6.17 -0.10 1.33
C ILE A 56 -6.79 -1.38 0.77
N ALA A 57 -6.77 -1.56 -0.56
CA ALA A 57 -7.32 -2.75 -1.21
C ALA A 57 -6.71 -4.05 -0.69
N VAL A 58 -5.38 -4.12 -0.53
CA VAL A 58 -4.72 -5.32 0.02
C VAL A 58 -5.08 -5.55 1.49
N VAL A 59 -5.20 -4.49 2.29
CA VAL A 59 -5.62 -4.61 3.69
C VAL A 59 -7.05 -5.12 3.79
N MET A 60 -7.98 -4.61 2.97
CA MET A 60 -9.35 -5.10 2.89
C MET A 60 -9.41 -6.57 2.47
N GLN A 61 -8.68 -6.99 1.44
CA GLN A 61 -8.60 -8.41 1.03
C GLN A 61 -8.08 -9.32 2.14
N ARG A 62 -7.16 -8.84 2.97
CA ARG A 62 -6.66 -9.59 4.14
C ARG A 62 -7.71 -9.67 5.25
N ALA A 63 -8.48 -8.61 5.45
CA ALA A 63 -9.55 -8.57 6.44
C ALA A 63 -10.63 -9.61 6.13
N GLU A 64 -10.98 -9.81 4.87
CA GLU A 64 -11.96 -10.84 4.47
C GLU A 64 -11.53 -12.27 4.85
N ARG A 65 -10.21 -12.51 4.96
CA ARG A 65 -9.64 -13.81 5.37
C ARG A 65 -9.27 -13.86 6.85
N SER A 66 -9.41 -12.74 7.57
CA SER A 66 -8.96 -12.60 8.95
C SER A 66 -10.03 -11.90 9.79
N PRO A 67 -10.89 -12.68 10.49
CA PRO A 67 -11.96 -12.13 11.32
C PRO A 67 -11.48 -11.07 12.31
N ARG A 68 -10.31 -11.32 12.93
CA ARG A 68 -9.68 -10.38 13.87
C ARG A 68 -9.28 -9.05 13.23
N LEU A 69 -8.80 -9.06 11.98
CA LEU A 69 -8.47 -7.81 11.29
C LEU A 69 -9.74 -7.09 10.84
N LYS A 70 -10.74 -7.83 10.38
CA LYS A 70 -12.06 -7.30 10.00
C LYS A 70 -12.72 -6.56 11.16
N GLU A 71 -12.81 -7.21 12.32
CA GLU A 71 -13.34 -6.61 13.55
C GLU A 71 -12.53 -5.40 14.00
N ALA A 72 -11.19 -5.46 13.92
CA ALA A 72 -10.34 -4.34 14.26
C ALA A 72 -10.58 -3.12 13.35
N ILE A 73 -10.76 -3.33 12.04
CA ILE A 73 -11.10 -2.27 11.09
C ILE A 73 -12.48 -1.68 11.43
N MET A 74 -13.49 -2.51 11.62
CA MET A 74 -14.83 -2.04 11.98
C MET A 74 -14.82 -1.22 13.28
N THR A 75 -14.08 -1.68 14.29
CA THR A 75 -13.89 -0.95 15.55
C THR A 75 -13.18 0.38 15.33
N SER A 76 -12.15 0.41 14.48
CA SER A 76 -11.38 1.62 14.18
C SER A 76 -12.24 2.70 13.51
N PHE A 77 -13.21 2.29 12.69
CA PHE A 77 -14.18 3.20 12.06
C PHE A 77 -15.46 3.39 12.86
N ALA A 78 -15.59 2.77 14.04
CA ALA A 78 -16.80 2.79 14.86
C ALA A 78 -18.09 2.39 14.10
N VAL A 79 -18.00 1.38 13.21
CA VAL A 79 -19.12 0.89 12.42
C VAL A 79 -19.64 -0.46 12.92
N SER A 80 -20.95 -0.68 12.80
CA SER A 80 -21.62 -1.92 13.24
C SER A 80 -21.66 -3.02 12.18
N SER A 81 -21.44 -2.68 10.90
CA SER A 81 -21.42 -3.62 9.79
C SER A 81 -20.17 -3.43 8.93
N TRP A 82 -19.71 -4.54 8.33
CA TRP A 82 -18.57 -4.52 7.42
C TRP A 82 -18.81 -3.65 6.18
N ASP A 83 -20.01 -3.73 5.62
CA ASP A 83 -20.37 -2.99 4.38
C ASP A 83 -20.34 -1.47 4.57
N LEU A 84 -20.37 -0.99 5.82
CA LEU A 84 -20.29 0.43 6.17
C LEU A 84 -18.86 0.94 6.33
N VAL A 85 -17.86 0.07 6.22
CA VAL A 85 -16.45 0.49 6.29
C VAL A 85 -16.12 1.37 5.08
N PRO A 86 -15.68 2.63 5.27
CA PRO A 86 -15.44 3.58 4.16
C PRO A 86 -14.42 3.08 3.13
N TRP A 87 -13.51 2.20 3.52
CA TRP A 87 -12.51 1.60 2.63
C TRP A 87 -13.08 0.68 1.55
N HIS A 88 -14.38 0.31 1.61
CA HIS A 88 -15.01 -0.47 0.54
C HIS A 88 -14.99 0.25 -0.81
N GLU A 89 -15.31 1.54 -0.83
CA GLU A 89 -15.34 2.33 -2.07
C GLU A 89 -13.95 2.43 -2.70
N THR A 90 -12.93 2.67 -1.87
CA THR A 90 -11.53 2.73 -2.32
C THR A 90 -11.02 1.38 -2.82
N ALA A 91 -11.48 0.27 -2.23
CA ALA A 91 -11.07 -1.08 -2.60
C ALA A 91 -11.83 -1.66 -3.80
N ALA A 92 -13.03 -1.15 -4.10
CA ALA A 92 -13.91 -1.67 -5.15
C ALA A 92 -13.23 -1.84 -6.52
N PRO A 93 -12.39 -0.90 -7.02
CA PRO A 93 -11.71 -1.05 -8.31
C PRO A 93 -10.71 -2.22 -8.38
N TYR A 94 -10.38 -2.84 -7.24
CA TYR A 94 -9.39 -3.90 -7.10
C TYR A 94 -10.00 -5.24 -6.67
N ALA A 95 -11.32 -5.33 -6.55
CA ALA A 95 -12.01 -6.53 -6.03
C ALA A 95 -11.69 -7.80 -6.83
N ASP A 96 -11.48 -7.66 -8.15
CA ASP A 96 -11.16 -8.74 -9.09
C ASP A 96 -9.65 -9.09 -9.14
N LYS A 97 -8.79 -8.31 -8.46
CA LYS A 97 -7.34 -8.41 -8.60
C LYS A 97 -6.72 -9.18 -7.45
N SER A 98 -5.74 -10.01 -7.75
CA SER A 98 -4.93 -10.63 -6.70
C SER A 98 -4.03 -9.60 -6.00
N ALA A 99 -3.71 -9.83 -4.73
CA ALA A 99 -2.76 -8.99 -3.98
C ALA A 99 -1.41 -8.79 -4.71
N ARG A 100 -0.96 -9.78 -5.50
CA ARG A 100 0.24 -9.66 -6.33
C ARG A 100 0.04 -8.65 -7.47
N GLN A 101 -1.08 -8.69 -8.18
CA GLN A 101 -1.40 -7.72 -9.23
C GLN A 101 -1.55 -6.32 -8.67
N ILE A 102 -2.22 -6.18 -7.51
CA ILE A 102 -2.34 -4.90 -6.81
C ILE A 102 -0.96 -4.35 -6.43
N GLY A 103 -0.03 -5.21 -5.99
CA GLY A 103 1.35 -4.81 -5.71
C GLY A 103 2.12 -4.31 -6.95
N VAL A 104 1.82 -4.83 -8.14
CA VAL A 104 2.38 -4.30 -9.40
C VAL A 104 1.78 -2.93 -9.73
N LEU A 105 0.45 -2.79 -9.60
CA LEU A 105 -0.25 -1.51 -9.79
C LEU A 105 0.25 -0.44 -8.81
N ALA A 106 0.53 -0.81 -7.56
CA ALA A 106 1.13 0.08 -6.57
C ALA A 106 2.50 0.60 -7.03
N ALA A 107 3.35 -0.28 -7.56
CA ALA A 107 4.65 0.12 -8.08
C ALA A 107 4.51 1.08 -9.28
N GLN A 108 3.54 0.83 -10.18
CA GLN A 108 3.24 1.70 -11.30
C GLN A 108 2.74 3.08 -10.83
N ALA A 109 1.79 3.12 -9.88
CA ALA A 109 1.24 4.35 -9.34
C ALA A 109 2.33 5.24 -8.69
N ARG A 110 3.27 4.64 -7.95
CA ARG A 110 4.40 5.39 -7.39
C ARG A 110 5.33 5.96 -8.45
N ASN A 111 5.58 5.21 -9.52
CA ASN A 111 6.45 5.68 -10.59
C ASN A 111 5.79 6.80 -11.41
N ALA A 112 4.48 6.68 -11.67
CA ALA A 112 3.69 7.71 -12.34
C ALA A 112 3.67 9.01 -11.52
N GLY A 113 3.32 8.96 -10.23
CA GLY A 113 3.30 10.16 -9.40
C GLY A 113 4.67 10.84 -9.26
N LYS A 114 5.77 10.06 -9.29
CA LYS A 114 7.12 10.63 -9.34
C LYS A 114 7.40 11.35 -10.66
N ALA A 115 6.99 10.75 -11.78
CA ALA A 115 7.15 11.35 -13.11
C ALA A 115 6.28 12.61 -13.26
N ASP A 116 5.04 12.60 -12.76
CA ASP A 116 4.15 13.76 -12.77
C ASP A 116 4.74 14.91 -11.94
N PHE A 117 5.29 14.59 -10.75
CA PHE A 117 5.99 15.57 -9.94
C PHE A 117 7.23 16.14 -10.64
N GLU A 118 8.05 15.29 -11.27
CA GLU A 118 9.24 15.74 -12.03
C GLU A 118 8.86 16.63 -13.22
N ALA A 119 7.77 16.31 -13.94
CA ALA A 119 7.28 17.10 -15.06
C ALA A 119 6.85 18.52 -14.67
N LEU A 120 6.36 18.73 -13.44
CA LEU A 120 6.03 20.06 -12.91
C LEU A 120 7.25 20.99 -12.81
N PHE A 121 8.47 20.46 -12.66
CA PHE A 121 9.70 21.25 -12.60
C PHE A 121 10.39 21.41 -13.95
N GLU A 122 10.13 20.52 -14.91
CA GLU A 122 10.69 20.60 -16.26
C GLU A 122 9.92 21.55 -17.19
N ASN A 123 8.66 21.89 -16.86
CA ASN A 123 7.84 22.79 -17.67
C ASN A 123 7.17 23.93 -16.86
N PRO A 124 7.87 25.06 -16.61
CA PRO A 124 7.35 26.17 -15.81
C PRO A 124 6.17 26.93 -16.45
N GLU A 125 5.89 26.78 -17.75
CA GLU A 125 4.73 27.41 -18.39
C GLU A 125 3.40 26.78 -17.98
N ALA A 126 3.37 25.51 -17.57
CA ALA A 126 2.15 24.83 -17.12
C ALA A 126 1.64 25.34 -15.75
N MET A 127 2.44 26.07 -14.98
CA MET A 127 2.03 26.67 -13.71
C MET A 127 1.28 28.01 -13.85
N LEU A 128 1.30 28.64 -15.03
CA LEU A 128 0.73 29.98 -15.25
C LEU A 128 -0.70 29.98 -15.78
N GLU A 129 -1.23 28.84 -16.25
CA GLU A 129 -2.59 28.78 -16.80
C GLU A 129 -3.69 28.51 -15.74
N ASP A 130 -3.36 27.95 -14.57
CA ASP A 130 -4.32 27.78 -13.46
C ASP A 130 -4.49 29.05 -12.58
N ALA A 131 -3.81 30.14 -12.93
CA ALA A 131 -3.85 31.42 -12.18
C ALA A 131 -4.70 32.51 -12.86
N ARG A 132 -5.56 32.17 -13.83
CA ARG A 132 -6.47 33.14 -14.50
C ARG A 132 -7.94 32.81 -14.34
#